data_AF-A0A1F7P2T4-F1
#
_entry.id   AF-A0A1F7P2T4-F1
#
_cell.length_a   1.000
_cell.length_b   1.000
_cell.length_c   1.000
_cell.angle_alpha   90.00
_cell.angle_beta   90.00
_cell.angle_gamma   90.00
#
_symmetry.space_group_name_H-M   'P 1'
#
loop_
_entity.id
_entity.type
_entity.pdbx_description
1 polymer ?
#
loop_
_entity_poly.entity_id
_entity_poly.type
_entity_poly.pdbx_seq_one_letter_code
_entity_poly.pdbx_strand_id
1 'polypeptide(L)'
;MKRVVVVDHDVDVFDDRQVNWAIATRCQPDRDITIITNTRGSDLDPSAREDGYTAKWGVDATAKPSLAAYTPRHRVPPAVWQRLDLKDFLP
;
A
#
# COMPACT_ATOMS: atom_id res chain seq x y z
N MET A 1 -12.54 -11.29 1.30
CA MET A 1 -11.83 -10.00 1.25
C MET A 1 -12.37 -9.05 2.33
N LYS A 2 -11.49 -8.54 3.22
CA LYS A 2 -11.86 -7.64 4.34
C LYS A 2 -11.27 -6.24 4.17
N ARG A 3 -10.03 -6.17 3.70
CA ARG A 3 -9.28 -4.93 3.45
C ARG A 3 -8.82 -4.89 2.00
N VAL A 4 -8.89 -3.72 1.37
CA VAL A 4 -8.31 -3.45 0.05
C VAL A 4 -7.48 -2.17 0.12
N VAL A 5 -6.33 -2.16 -0.53
CA VAL A 5 -5.48 -0.96 -0.68
C VAL A 5 -5.31 -0.70 -2.16
N VAL A 6 -5.58 0.52 -2.59
CA VAL A 6 -5.39 0.96 -3.99
C VAL A 6 -4.17 1.87 -4.05
N VAL A 7 -3.26 1.60 -4.98
CA VAL A 7 -1.99 2.31 -5.16
C VAL A 7 -1.81 2.66 -6.64
N ASP A 8 -0.94 3.63 -6.93
CA ASP A 8 -0.54 3.93 -8.32
C ASP A 8 0.42 2.87 -8.86
N HIS A 9 0.62 2.89 -10.18
CA HIS A 9 1.48 1.97 -10.93
C HIS A 9 2.99 2.06 -10.58
N ASP A 10 3.42 3.07 -9.81
CA ASP A 10 4.82 3.19 -9.35
C ASP A 10 5.12 2.38 -8.07
N VAL A 11 4.10 1.74 -7.50
CA VAL A 11 4.16 0.91 -6.29
C VAL A 11 4.08 -0.56 -6.69
N ASP A 12 5.09 -1.33 -6.31
CA ASP A 12 5.04 -2.79 -6.43
C ASP A 12 4.14 -3.38 -5.35
N VAL A 13 3.02 -3.98 -5.76
CA VAL A 13 2.02 -4.60 -4.86
C VAL A 13 2.51 -5.89 -4.21
N PHE A 14 3.62 -6.47 -4.68
CA PHE A 14 4.24 -7.65 -4.07
C PHE A 14 5.34 -7.29 -3.05
N ASP A 15 5.68 -6.00 -2.91
CA ASP A 15 6.58 -5.50 -1.86
C ASP A 15 5.78 -4.73 -0.81
N ASP A 16 5.48 -5.38 0.32
CA ASP A 16 4.73 -4.81 1.43
C ASP A 16 5.30 -3.47 1.93
N ARG A 17 6.62 -3.27 1.83
CA ARG A 17 7.26 -2.01 2.25
C ARG A 17 6.85 -0.87 1.33
N GLN A 18 6.68 -1.13 0.04
CA GLN A 18 6.25 -0.12 -0.93
C GLN A 18 4.77 0.21 -0.76
N VAL A 19 3.92 -0.80 -0.53
CA VAL A 19 2.49 -0.57 -0.22
C VAL A 19 2.32 0.22 1.07
N ASN A 20 3.06 -0.13 2.12
CA ASN A 20 3.03 0.61 3.39
C ASN A 20 3.57 2.03 3.25
N TRP A 21 4.61 2.24 2.44
CA TRP A 21 5.10 3.59 2.11
C TRP A 21 4.03 4.43 1.40
N ALA A 22 3.29 3.85 0.46
CA ALA A 22 2.20 4.55 -0.22
C ALA A 22 1.10 4.95 0.78
N ILE A 23 0.67 4.03 1.66
CA ILE A 23 -0.29 4.35 2.74
C ILE A 23 0.24 5.49 3.61
N ALA A 24 1.48 5.41 4.07
CA ALA A 24 2.05 6.38 5.01
C ALA A 24 2.21 7.80 4.42
N THR A 25 2.37 7.92 3.11
CA THR A 25 2.73 9.19 2.45
C THR A 25 1.66 9.76 1.52
N ARG A 26 0.63 8.98 1.16
CA ARG A 26 -0.42 9.38 0.21
C ARG A 26 -1.83 9.34 0.79
N CYS A 27 -2.04 8.68 1.93
CA CYS A 27 -3.34 8.57 2.57
C CYS A 27 -3.50 9.64 3.67
N GLN A 28 -4.64 10.33 3.68
CA GLN A 28 -5.15 11.07 4.82
C GLN A 28 -6.35 10.29 5.39
N PRO A 29 -6.22 9.68 6.59
CA PRO A 29 -7.18 8.70 7.10
C PRO A 29 -8.64 9.17 7.20
N ASP A 30 -8.87 10.47 7.41
CA ASP A 30 -10.20 11.07 7.53
C ASP A 30 -10.99 11.10 6.22
N ARG A 31 -10.30 11.05 5.07
CA ARG A 31 -10.91 11.13 3.73
C ARG A 31 -10.61 9.94 2.82
N ASP A 32 -9.46 9.29 3.01
CA ASP A 32 -8.95 8.26 2.10
C ASP A 32 -9.19 6.82 2.64
N ILE A 33 -9.84 6.68 3.81
CA ILE A 33 -10.32 5.39 4.33
C ILE A 33 -11.83 5.34 4.25
N THR A 34 -12.35 4.35 3.53
CA THR A 34 -13.79 4.05 3.47
C THR A 34 -14.08 2.79 4.27
N ILE A 35 -15.07 2.85 5.16
CA ILE A 35 -15.54 1.71 5.96
C ILE A 35 -16.99 1.42 5.58
N ILE A 36 -17.26 0.17 5.22
CA ILE A 36 -18.61 -0.33 4.95
C ILE A 36 -18.96 -1.37 6.02
N THR A 37 -19.88 -1.00 6.89
CA THR A 37 -20.35 -1.85 7.98
C THR A 37 -21.42 -2.84 7.53
N ASN A 38 -21.66 -3.88 8.33
CA ASN A 38 -22.73 -4.86 8.14
C ASN A 38 -22.71 -5.56 6.77
N THR A 39 -21.53 -6.05 6.39
CA THR A 39 -21.32 -6.79 5.14
C THR A 39 -21.01 -8.25 5.43
N ARG A 40 -21.33 -9.17 4.50
CA ARG A 40 -21.00 -10.60 4.66
C ARG A 40 -19.49 -10.83 4.72
N GLY A 41 -19.07 -11.56 5.75
CA GLY A 41 -17.71 -11.99 6.00
C GLY A 41 -17.37 -13.35 5.38
N SER A 42 -16.26 -13.92 5.84
CA SER A 42 -15.93 -15.33 5.63
C SER A 42 -16.28 -16.08 6.92
N ASP A 43 -16.83 -17.28 6.81
CA ASP A 43 -17.13 -18.11 7.99
C ASP A 43 -15.86 -18.53 8.75
N LEU A 44 -14.69 -18.43 8.11
CA LEU A 44 -13.37 -18.67 8.72
C LEU A 44 -12.79 -17.44 9.44
N ASP A 45 -13.43 -16.26 9.40
CA ASP A 45 -12.94 -15.07 10.11
C ASP A 45 -13.42 -15.08 11.57
N PRO A 46 -12.56 -15.41 12.56
CA PRO A 46 -12.97 -15.48 13.96
C PRO A 46 -13.27 -14.10 14.57
N SER A 47 -12.96 -13.01 13.86
CA SER A 47 -13.28 -11.64 14.29
C SER A 47 -14.60 -11.11 13.71
N ALA A 48 -15.28 -11.90 12.87
CA ALA A 48 -16.64 -11.59 12.45
C ALA A 48 -17.63 -11.77 13.61
N ARG A 49 -18.79 -11.15 13.50
CA ARG A 49 -19.91 -11.39 14.43
C ARG A 49 -20.40 -12.83 14.26
N GLU A 50 -21.06 -13.37 15.29
CA GLU A 50 -21.62 -14.74 15.26
C GLU A 50 -22.58 -14.97 14.07
N ASP A 51 -23.24 -13.92 13.57
CA ASP A 51 -24.13 -13.96 12.41
C ASP A 51 -23.40 -13.93 11.04
N GLY A 52 -22.05 -13.95 11.05
CA GLY A 52 -21.21 -13.94 9.85
C GLY A 52 -21.06 -12.55 9.20
N TYR A 53 -21.53 -11.48 9.85
CA TYR A 53 -21.36 -10.12 9.36
C TYR A 53 -20.12 -9.44 9.96
N THR A 54 -19.50 -8.57 9.15
CA THR A 54 -18.30 -7.81 9.51
C THR A 54 -18.27 -6.46 8.81
N ALA A 55 -17.22 -5.68 9.06
CA ALA A 55 -16.90 -4.49 8.28
C ALA A 55 -15.87 -4.81 7.21
N LYS A 56 -16.04 -4.20 6.03
CA LYS A 56 -15.01 -4.13 4.99
C LYS A 56 -14.48 -2.71 4.95
N TRP A 57 -13.23 -2.57 4.54
CA TRP A 57 -12.64 -1.25 4.41
C TRP A 57 -11.65 -1.17 3.26
N GLY A 58 -11.59 0.02 2.67
CA GLY A 58 -10.70 0.37 1.58
C GLY A 58 -9.78 1.51 2.00
N VAL A 59 -8.56 1.49 1.48
CA VAL A 59 -7.59 2.58 1.60
C VAL A 59 -7.24 3.07 0.19
N ASP A 60 -7.48 4.34 -0.08
CA ASP A 60 -6.98 5.01 -1.27
C ASP A 60 -5.58 5.59 -0.97
N ALA A 61 -4.55 4.83 -1.33
CA ALA A 61 -3.15 5.24 -1.21
C ALA A 61 -2.58 5.71 -2.56
N THR A 62 -3.42 6.22 -3.47
CA THR A 62 -2.95 6.86 -4.72
C THR A 62 -2.49 8.31 -4.46
N ALA A 63 -1.65 8.85 -5.32
CA ALA A 63 -1.12 10.21 -5.23
C ALA A 63 -2.18 11.26 -5.56
N LYS A 64 -2.23 12.35 -4.77
CA LYS A 64 -3.24 13.41 -4.90
C LYS A 64 -2.63 14.77 -5.26
N PRO A 65 -3.15 15.51 -6.27
CA PRO A 65 -4.26 15.14 -7.15
C PRO A 65 -3.88 14.11 -8.21
N SER A 66 -2.57 13.89 -8.44
CA SER A 66 -2.06 12.88 -9.36
C SER A 66 -0.62 12.53 -9.01
N LEU A 67 -0.12 11.43 -9.58
CA LEU A 67 1.28 11.03 -9.41
C LEU A 67 2.28 12.10 -9.89
N ALA A 68 1.91 12.88 -10.91
CA ALA A 68 2.76 13.95 -11.44
C ALA A 68 2.97 15.13 -10.45
N ALA A 69 2.10 15.27 -9.45
CA ALA A 69 2.26 16.29 -8.42
C ALA A 69 3.31 15.92 -7.36
N TYR A 70 3.73 14.65 -7.30
CA TYR A 70 4.70 14.17 -6.32
C TYR A 70 6.11 14.27 -6.88
N THR A 71 7.08 14.53 -6.01
CA THR A 71 8.49 14.42 -6.38
C THR A 71 8.78 12.97 -6.78
N PRO A 72 9.41 12.72 -7.95
CA PRO A 72 9.79 11.38 -8.35
C PRO A 72 10.63 10.70 -7.28
N ARG A 73 10.39 9.41 -7.02
CA ARG A 73 11.22 8.66 -6.08
C ARG A 73 12.68 8.74 -6.51
N HIS A 74 13.52 9.32 -5.67
CA HIS A 74 14.95 9.34 -5.92
C HIS A 74 15.47 7.90 -5.99
N ARG A 75 16.16 7.59 -7.08
CA ARG A 75 16.85 6.32 -7.28
C ARG A 75 18.29 6.61 -7.66
N VAL A 76 19.18 5.69 -7.29
CA VAL A 76 20.54 5.71 -7.82
C VAL A 76 20.47 5.53 -9.34
N PRO A 77 21.20 6.33 -10.14
CA PRO A 77 21.23 6.16 -11.59
C PRO A 77 21.55 4.70 -11.96
N PRO A 78 20.84 4.09 -12.93
CA PRO A 78 21.03 2.67 -13.24
C PRO A 78 22.48 2.32 -13.59
N ALA A 79 23.16 3.21 -14.33
CA ALA A 79 24.57 3.02 -14.69
C ALA A 79 25.52 2.98 -13.47
N VAL A 80 25.17 3.64 -12.37
CA VAL A 80 25.95 3.58 -11.12
C VAL A 80 25.56 2.32 -10.36
N TRP A 81 24.27 2.05 -10.21
CA TRP A 81 23.77 0.88 -9.47
C TRP A 81 24.27 -0.44 -10.04
N GLN A 82 24.31 -0.57 -11.37
CA GLN A 82 24.75 -1.79 -12.06
C GLN A 82 26.26 -2.03 -11.98
N ARG A 83 27.05 -1.00 -11.65
CA ARG A 83 28.52 -1.10 -11.56
C ARG A 83 29.03 -1.38 -10.14
N LEU A 84 28.14 -1.36 -9.15
CA LEU A 84 28.50 -1.58 -7.75
C LEU A 84 28.23 -3.04 -7.39
N ASP A 85 29.25 -3.75 -6.92
CA ASP A 85 29.09 -4.98 -6.15
C ASP A 85 29.33 -4.65 -4.67
N LEU A 86 28.37 -5.01 -3.80
CA LEU A 86 28.51 -4.77 -2.35
C LEU A 86 29.72 -5.51 -1.77
N LYS A 87 30.16 -6.61 -2.39
CA LYS A 87 31.32 -7.38 -1.96
C LYS A 87 32.63 -6.60 -2.08
N ASP A 88 32.69 -5.59 -2.94
CA ASP A 88 33.88 -4.74 -3.08
C ASP A 88 34.08 -3.81 -1.87
N PHE A 89 33.06 -3.65 -1.01
CA PHE A 89 33.02 -2.67 0.08
C PHE A 89 32.72 -3.25 1.46
N LEU A 90 32.31 -4.52 1.53
CA LEU A 90 32.01 -5.21 2.79
C LEU A 90 33.13 -6.23 3.08
N PRO A 91 33.66 -6.26 4.32
CA PRO A 91 34.72 -7.20 4.71
C PRO A 91 34.26 -8.66 4.76
#